data_AF-A0AAW7AXQ0-F1
#
_entry.id   AF-A0AAW7AXQ0-F1
#
_cell.length_a   1.000
_cell.length_b   1.000
_cell.length_c   1.000
_cell.angle_alpha   90.00
_cell.angle_beta   90.00
_cell.angle_gamma   90.00
#
_symmetry.space_group_name_H-M   'P 1'
#
loop_
_entity.id
_entity.type
_entity.pdbx_description
1 polymer ?
#
loop_
_entity_poly.entity_id
_entity_poly.type
_entity_poly.pdbx_seq_one_letter_code
_entity_poly.pdbx_strand_id
1 'polypeptide(L)'
;MTAYFIRRFLLIIPTFLGITVLIFVITRFVPGGPIERIIAQAQQQAISGGRILASETAQRQPLSDDQIELLKRYYGLDKPVLTSYFLWLGKLMRGDLGVSTRYHDPVWEMIRERIPISLYFGMLTLVATYGICIPLGIAKAIRHNSVFDNVSSILVFVGYAVPGWVMGILMILVFSSHWEWFPLGGLVSENFDAMSVSQKITDLAWHSVLPLLAY
;
A
#
# COMPACT_ATOMS: atom_id res chain seq x y z
N MET A 1 -11.15 -12.60 32.85
CA MET A 1 -10.50 -12.78 31.53
C MET A 1 -11.50 -13.12 30.42
N THR A 2 -12.35 -14.15 30.56
CA THR A 2 -13.35 -14.55 29.54
C THR A 2 -14.29 -13.41 29.10
N ALA A 3 -14.87 -12.67 30.05
CA ALA A 3 -15.75 -11.52 29.75
C ALA A 3 -15.04 -10.43 28.93
N TYR A 4 -13.74 -10.22 29.16
CA TYR A 4 -12.93 -9.27 28.38
C TYR A 4 -12.71 -9.75 26.95
N PHE A 5 -12.39 -11.04 26.76
CA PHE A 5 -12.24 -11.63 25.43
C PHE A 5 -13.55 -11.56 24.63
N ILE A 6 -14.67 -11.91 25.25
CA ILE A 6 -15.99 -11.84 24.60
C ILE A 6 -16.31 -10.41 24.19
N ARG A 7 -16.12 -9.43 25.08
CA ARG A 7 -16.34 -8.01 24.76
C ARG A 7 -15.49 -7.57 23.58
N ARG A 8 -14.21 -7.96 23.54
CA ARG A 8 -13.29 -7.58 22.46
C ARG A 8 -13.64 -8.28 21.14
N PHE A 9 -14.06 -9.53 21.19
CA PHE A 9 -14.50 -10.27 20.01
C PHE A 9 -15.80 -9.68 19.45
N LEU A 10 -16.76 -9.34 20.30
CA LEU A 10 -18.01 -8.70 19.88
C LEU A 10 -17.79 -7.31 19.28
N LEU A 11 -16.75 -6.58 19.70
CA LEU A 11 -16.37 -5.29 19.11
C LEU A 11 -15.86 -5.44 17.67
N ILE A 12 -15.39 -6.61 17.23
CA ILE A 12 -14.95 -6.83 15.85
C ILE A 12 -16.10 -6.61 14.87
N ILE A 13 -17.32 -7.04 15.21
CA ILE A 13 -18.49 -6.95 14.32
C ILE A 13 -18.86 -5.49 14.00
N PRO A 14 -19.13 -4.59 14.97
CA PRO A 14 -19.45 -3.20 14.68
C PRO A 14 -18.25 -2.46 14.06
N THR A 15 -17.01 -2.78 14.42
CA THR A 15 -15.83 -2.19 13.78
C THR A 15 -15.72 -2.61 12.32
N PHE A 16 -15.90 -3.89 12.02
CA PHE A 16 -15.89 -4.41 10.65
C PHE A 16 -17.00 -3.76 9.82
N LEU A 17 -18.23 -3.75 10.32
CA LEU A 17 -19.35 -3.10 9.64
C LEU A 17 -19.12 -1.59 9.43
N GLY A 18 -18.56 -0.91 10.44
CA GLY A 18 -18.21 0.50 10.34
C GLY A 18 -17.18 0.76 9.23
N ILE A 19 -16.12 -0.05 9.17
CA ILE A 19 -15.08 0.05 8.14
C ILE A 19 -15.67 -0.28 6.75
N THR A 20 -16.48 -1.33 6.62
CA THR A 20 -17.07 -1.71 5.32
C THR A 20 -18.04 -0.66 4.81
N VAL A 21 -18.88 -0.07 5.67
CA VAL A 21 -19.75 1.06 5.29
C VAL A 21 -18.90 2.25 4.85
N LEU A 22 -17.88 2.61 5.63
CA LEU A 22 -17.00 3.73 5.31
C LEU A 22 -16.32 3.55 3.94
N ILE A 23 -15.71 2.39 3.69
CA ILE A 23 -15.07 2.06 2.42
C ILE A 23 -16.10 2.10 1.28
N PHE A 24 -17.28 1.52 1.47
CA PHE A 24 -18.32 1.49 0.45
C PHE A 24 -18.82 2.89 0.09
N VAL A 25 -18.98 3.76 1.08
CA VAL A 25 -19.37 5.16 0.85
C VAL A 25 -18.24 5.87 0.10
N ILE A 26 -17.00 5.83 0.62
CA ILE A 26 -15.87 6.51 -0.01
C ILE A 26 -15.71 6.07 -1.48
N THR A 27 -15.73 4.77 -1.76
CA THR A 27 -15.54 4.25 -3.13
C THR A 27 -16.65 4.65 -4.10
N ARG A 28 -17.86 4.95 -3.61
CA ARG A 28 -19.01 5.34 -4.45
C ARG A 28 -19.12 6.85 -4.65
N PHE A 29 -18.56 7.65 -3.75
CA PHE A 29 -18.58 9.11 -3.82
C PHE A 29 -17.28 9.73 -4.33
N VAL A 30 -16.16 8.99 -4.31
CA VAL A 30 -14.88 9.48 -4.84
C VAL A 30 -14.97 9.66 -6.36
N PRO A 31 -14.60 10.84 -6.89
CA PRO A 31 -14.53 11.05 -8.33
C PRO A 31 -13.44 10.15 -8.95
N GLY A 32 -13.73 9.59 -10.13
CA GLY A 32 -12.84 8.63 -10.79
C GLY A 32 -13.00 7.20 -10.28
N GLY A 33 -14.25 6.77 -10.10
CA GLY A 33 -14.63 5.42 -9.71
C GLY A 33 -14.23 4.34 -10.74
N PRO A 34 -14.57 3.07 -10.47
CA PRO A 34 -14.16 1.93 -11.30
C PRO A 34 -14.57 2.07 -12.77
N ILE A 35 -15.79 2.55 -13.02
CA ILE A 35 -16.34 2.69 -14.37
C ILE A 35 -15.64 3.82 -15.11
N GLU A 36 -15.46 4.97 -14.48
CA GLU A 36 -14.79 6.13 -15.07
C GLU A 36 -13.35 5.81 -15.46
N ARG A 37 -12.64 5.01 -14.63
CA ARG A 37 -11.29 4.54 -14.94
C ARG A 37 -11.24 3.61 -16.14
N ILE A 38 -12.18 2.66 -16.22
CA ILE A 38 -12.26 1.73 -17.35
C ILE A 38 -12.61 2.47 -18.64
N ILE A 39 -13.53 3.44 -18.59
CA ILE A 39 -13.85 4.32 -19.72
C ILE A 39 -12.62 5.14 -20.15
N ALA A 40 -11.92 5.76 -19.20
CA ALA A 40 -10.74 6.57 -19.48
C ALA A 40 -9.61 5.73 -20.11
N GLN A 41 -9.39 4.51 -19.61
CA GLN A 41 -8.41 3.57 -20.18
C GLN A 41 -8.81 3.11 -21.58
N ALA A 42 -10.09 2.79 -21.81
CA ALA A 42 -10.60 2.43 -23.13
C ALA A 42 -10.46 3.58 -24.14
N GLN A 43 -10.69 4.82 -23.70
CA GLN A 43 -10.46 6.01 -24.52
C GLN A 43 -8.98 6.17 -24.89
N GLN A 44 -8.08 5.98 -23.93
CA GLN A 44 -6.64 6.08 -24.16
C GLN A 44 -6.11 5.00 -25.11
N GLN A 45 -6.64 3.77 -25.02
CA GLN A 45 -6.35 2.69 -25.97
C GLN A 45 -6.88 2.98 -27.38
N ALA A 46 -8.07 3.58 -27.50
CA ALA A 46 -8.62 3.96 -28.81
C ALA A 46 -7.77 5.04 -29.51
N ILE A 47 -7.17 5.95 -28.75
CA ILE A 47 -6.25 6.98 -29.26
C ILE A 47 -4.93 6.37 -29.75
N SER A 48 -4.36 5.42 -29.00
CA SER A 48 -3.07 4.81 -29.32
C SER A 48 -3.15 3.74 -30.43
N GLY A 49 -4.32 3.15 -30.68
CA GLY A 49 -4.55 2.16 -31.74
C GLY A 49 -4.76 2.72 -33.16
N GLY A 50 -4.42 3.99 -33.43
CA GLY A 50 -4.49 4.58 -34.78
C GLY A 50 -5.89 4.78 -35.36
N ARG A 51 -6.96 4.53 -34.58
CA ARG A 51 -8.37 4.62 -35.01
C ARG A 51 -8.92 6.06 -35.01
N ILE A 52 -8.04 7.07 -35.11
CA ILE A 52 -8.36 8.50 -35.02
C ILE A 52 -8.02 9.28 -36.31
N LEU A 53 -7.37 8.67 -37.30
CA LEU A 53 -7.01 9.41 -38.53
C LEU A 53 -8.16 9.62 -39.54
N ALA A 54 -9.39 9.23 -39.21
CA ALA A 54 -10.55 9.57 -40.04
C ALA A 54 -11.77 9.80 -39.15
N SER A 55 -12.03 11.06 -38.78
CA SER A 55 -13.34 11.72 -38.60
C SER A 55 -13.33 12.67 -37.41
N GLU A 56 -13.48 13.97 -37.70
CA GLU A 56 -13.68 15.08 -36.77
C GLU A 56 -14.97 14.96 -35.94
N THR A 57 -15.03 14.05 -34.97
CA THR A 57 -16.09 14.08 -33.95
C THR A 57 -15.56 13.54 -32.63
N ALA A 58 -15.08 14.46 -31.80
CA ALA A 58 -14.49 14.24 -30.47
C ALA A 58 -15.52 13.80 -29.40
N GLN A 59 -16.47 12.92 -29.74
CA GLN A 59 -17.62 12.63 -28.87
C GLN A 59 -18.23 11.23 -29.09
N ARG A 60 -17.43 10.23 -29.49
CA ARG A 60 -17.87 8.83 -29.41
C ARG A 60 -17.37 8.23 -28.10
N GLN A 61 -18.32 7.88 -27.23
CA GLN A 61 -18.10 7.05 -26.05
C GLN A 61 -17.22 5.84 -26.42
N PRO A 62 -16.12 5.60 -25.70
CA PRO A 62 -15.15 4.55 -26.05
C PRO A 62 -15.71 3.12 -25.82
N LEU A 63 -16.78 2.99 -25.02
CA LEU A 63 -17.50 1.75 -24.75
C LEU A 63 -18.93 1.90 -25.25
N SER A 64 -19.54 0.81 -25.75
CA SER A 64 -20.96 0.82 -26.10
C SER A 64 -21.83 1.00 -24.85
N ASP A 65 -23.04 1.52 -25.03
CA ASP A 65 -23.97 1.70 -23.90
C ASP A 65 -24.28 0.37 -23.20
N ASP A 66 -24.38 -0.72 -23.95
CA ASP A 66 -24.54 -2.08 -23.41
C ASP A 66 -23.37 -2.51 -22.51
N GLN A 67 -22.13 -2.16 -22.90
CA GLN A 67 -20.94 -2.46 -22.09
C GLN A 67 -20.93 -1.64 -20.80
N ILE A 68 -21.33 -0.36 -20.88
CA ILE A 68 -21.44 0.51 -19.71
C ILE A 68 -22.52 -0.02 -18.76
N GLU A 69 -23.66 -0.47 -19.29
CA GLU A 69 -24.73 -1.04 -18.48
C GLU A 69 -24.31 -2.35 -17.82
N LEU A 70 -23.63 -3.24 -18.54
CA LEU A 70 -23.04 -4.46 -17.98
C LEU A 70 -22.11 -4.14 -16.82
N LEU A 71 -21.29 -3.09 -16.97
CA LEU A 71 -20.35 -2.66 -15.95
C LEU A 71 -21.06 -2.08 -14.73
N LYS A 72 -22.11 -1.27 -14.94
CA LYS A 72 -22.99 -0.77 -13.86
C LYS A 72 -23.63 -1.92 -13.08
N ARG A 73 -24.12 -2.95 -13.78
CA ARG A 73 -24.68 -4.17 -13.16
C ARG A 73 -23.62 -4.96 -12.40
N TYR A 74 -22.41 -5.09 -12.95
CA TYR A 74 -21.31 -5.81 -12.31
C TYR A 74 -20.88 -5.17 -10.98
N TYR A 75 -20.75 -3.84 -10.95
CA TYR A 75 -20.43 -3.06 -9.74
C TYR A 75 -21.64 -2.76 -8.84
N GLY A 76 -22.85 -3.18 -9.24
CA GLY A 76 -24.08 -2.93 -8.47
C GLY A 76 -24.45 -1.45 -8.37
N LEU A 77 -24.04 -0.64 -9.36
CA LEU A 77 -24.37 0.78 -9.45
C LEU A 77 -25.78 1.02 -10.03
N ASP A 78 -26.36 -0.01 -10.65
CA ASP A 78 -27.75 -0.06 -11.12
C ASP A 78 -28.78 -0.18 -9.99
N LYS A 79 -28.35 -0.60 -8.78
CA LYS A 79 -29.24 -0.90 -7.65
C LYS A 79 -29.24 0.21 -6.59
N PRO A 80 -30.34 0.33 -5.80
CA PRO A 80 -30.37 1.18 -4.61
C PRO A 80 -29.15 0.96 -3.71
N VAL A 81 -28.66 2.03 -3.08
CA VAL A 81 -27.39 2.05 -2.36
C VAL A 81 -27.31 0.94 -1.30
N LEU A 82 -28.38 0.76 -0.53
CA LEU A 82 -28.47 -0.27 0.51
C LEU A 82 -28.38 -1.70 -0.07
N THR A 83 -29.14 -1.99 -1.13
CA THR A 83 -29.13 -3.30 -1.79
C THR A 83 -27.76 -3.62 -2.35
N SER A 84 -27.13 -2.63 -3.00
CA SER A 84 -25.77 -2.73 -3.53
C SER A 84 -24.74 -2.99 -2.43
N TYR A 85 -24.87 -2.33 -1.27
CA TYR A 85 -24.02 -2.57 -0.09
C TYR A 85 -24.12 -4.01 0.41
N PHE A 86 -25.33 -4.53 0.62
CA PHE A 86 -25.49 -5.91 1.11
C PHE A 86 -25.03 -6.96 0.10
N LEU A 87 -25.20 -6.73 -1.20
CA LEU A 87 -24.67 -7.60 -2.25
C LEU A 87 -23.14 -7.60 -2.26
N TRP A 88 -22.52 -6.42 -2.17
CA TRP A 88 -21.07 -6.28 -2.10
C TRP A 88 -20.50 -6.90 -0.81
N LEU A 89 -21.12 -6.64 0.34
CA LEU A 89 -20.76 -7.24 1.62
C LEU A 89 -20.90 -8.77 1.58
N GLY A 90 -21.95 -9.28 0.92
CA GLY A 90 -22.14 -10.71 0.72
C GLY A 90 -21.01 -11.37 -0.09
N LYS A 91 -20.48 -10.68 -1.11
CA LYS A 91 -19.28 -11.14 -1.85
C LYS A 91 -18.05 -11.14 -0.95
N LEU A 92 -17.82 -10.06 -0.23
CA LEU A 92 -16.71 -9.92 0.72
C LEU A 92 -16.71 -11.03 1.79
N MET A 93 -17.87 -11.33 2.36
CA MET A 93 -18.03 -12.40 3.37
C MET A 93 -17.80 -13.81 2.80
N ARG A 94 -17.91 -14.00 1.48
CA ARG A 94 -17.57 -15.25 0.79
C ARG A 94 -16.10 -15.33 0.37
N GLY A 95 -15.31 -14.30 0.67
CA GLY A 95 -13.91 -14.19 0.26
C GLY A 95 -13.72 -13.71 -1.18
N ASP A 96 -14.80 -13.28 -1.86
CA ASP A 96 -14.71 -12.67 -3.18
C ASP A 96 -14.37 -11.18 -3.04
N LEU A 97 -13.08 -10.88 -3.11
CA LEU A 97 -12.53 -9.52 -3.10
C LEU A 97 -12.58 -8.85 -4.48
N GLY A 98 -12.93 -9.59 -5.52
CA GLY A 98 -12.92 -9.13 -6.90
C GLY A 98 -11.52 -8.87 -7.47
N VAL A 99 -11.51 -8.04 -8.51
CA VAL A 99 -10.32 -7.68 -9.29
C VAL A 99 -9.98 -6.21 -9.03
N SER A 100 -8.67 -5.92 -8.96
CA SER A 100 -8.17 -4.56 -8.79
C SER A 100 -8.54 -3.67 -9.97
N THR A 101 -9.20 -2.54 -9.71
CA THR A 101 -9.55 -1.56 -10.75
C THR A 101 -8.35 -0.77 -11.26
N ARG A 102 -7.19 -0.89 -10.59
CA ARG A 102 -5.94 -0.22 -10.97
C ARG A 102 -4.98 -1.18 -11.67
N TYR A 103 -4.79 -2.36 -11.10
CA TYR A 103 -3.78 -3.31 -11.54
C TYR A 103 -4.36 -4.46 -12.37
N HIS A 104 -5.69 -4.64 -12.39
CA HIS A 104 -6.39 -5.69 -13.12
C HIS A 104 -6.09 -7.13 -12.66
N ASP A 105 -5.38 -7.28 -11.54
CA ASP A 105 -5.11 -8.57 -10.89
C ASP A 105 -6.15 -8.90 -9.81
N PRO A 106 -6.37 -10.20 -9.50
CA PRO A 106 -7.18 -10.61 -8.36
C PRO A 106 -6.65 -10.00 -7.05
N VAL A 107 -7.52 -9.37 -6.28
CA VAL A 107 -7.12 -8.65 -5.05
C VAL A 107 -6.49 -9.60 -4.02
N TRP A 108 -6.97 -10.85 -3.95
CA TRP A 108 -6.41 -11.85 -3.05
C TRP A 108 -4.94 -12.17 -3.32
N GLU A 109 -4.56 -12.35 -4.60
CA GLU A 109 -3.17 -12.63 -4.97
C GLU A 109 -2.28 -11.43 -4.65
N MET A 110 -2.74 -10.21 -4.95
CA MET A 110 -2.03 -8.99 -4.58
C MET A 110 -1.78 -8.87 -3.07
N ILE A 111 -2.75 -9.24 -2.23
CA ILE A 111 -2.59 -9.24 -0.78
C ILE A 111 -1.56 -10.29 -0.39
N ARG A 112 -1.69 -11.51 -0.92
CA ARG A 112 -0.81 -12.64 -0.61
C ARG A 112 0.65 -12.33 -0.94
N GLU A 113 0.92 -11.69 -2.07
CA GLU A 113 2.28 -11.28 -2.48
C GLU A 113 2.89 -10.24 -1.53
N ARG A 114 2.06 -9.36 -0.95
CA ARG A 114 2.52 -8.27 -0.06
C ARG A 114 2.65 -8.67 1.40
N ILE A 115 1.98 -9.73 1.83
CA ILE A 115 2.08 -10.27 3.20
C ILE A 115 3.54 -10.56 3.59
N PRO A 116 4.33 -11.37 2.85
CA PRO A 116 5.69 -11.71 3.27
C PRO A 116 6.60 -10.49 3.32
N ILE A 117 6.44 -9.54 2.40
CA ILE A 117 7.21 -8.30 2.36
C ILE A 117 6.91 -7.45 3.60
N SER A 118 5.63 -7.28 3.92
CA SER A 118 5.19 -6.55 5.12
C SER A 118 5.70 -7.21 6.40
N LEU A 119 5.65 -8.54 6.47
CA LEU A 119 6.14 -9.32 7.61
C LEU A 119 7.66 -9.19 7.76
N TYR A 120 8.40 -9.24 6.66
CA TYR A 120 9.86 -9.08 6.63
C TYR A 120 10.28 -7.73 7.20
N PHE A 121 9.73 -6.62 6.68
CA PHE A 121 10.03 -5.29 7.20
C PHE A 121 9.51 -5.11 8.63
N GLY A 122 8.29 -5.57 8.93
CA GLY A 122 7.71 -5.46 10.27
C GLY A 122 8.55 -6.16 11.34
N MET A 123 9.07 -7.35 11.05
CA MET A 123 9.91 -8.11 11.99
C MET A 123 11.31 -7.49 12.13
N LEU A 124 11.93 -7.03 11.04
CA LEU A 124 13.22 -6.36 11.11
C LEU A 124 13.13 -5.05 11.88
N THR A 125 12.13 -4.22 11.58
CA THR A 125 11.89 -2.96 12.29
C THR A 125 11.58 -3.22 13.76
N LEU A 126 10.79 -4.25 14.10
CA LEU A 126 10.58 -4.65 15.49
C LEU A 126 11.91 -4.92 16.19
N VAL A 127 12.73 -5.83 15.66
CA VAL A 127 14.01 -6.20 16.27
C VAL A 127 14.96 -5.00 16.37
N ALA A 128 15.08 -4.20 15.32
CA ALA A 128 15.94 -3.02 15.29
C ALA A 128 15.47 -1.95 16.29
N THR A 129 14.16 -1.66 16.33
CA THR A 129 13.59 -0.64 17.21
C THR A 129 13.80 -1.03 18.68
N TYR A 130 13.41 -2.23 19.07
CA TYR A 130 13.60 -2.68 20.45
C TYR A 130 15.09 -2.84 20.79
N GLY A 131 15.89 -3.35 19.85
CA GLY A 131 17.33 -3.55 20.02
C GLY A 131 18.14 -2.25 20.13
N ILE A 132 17.69 -1.15 19.52
CA ILE A 132 18.37 0.15 19.58
C ILE A 132 17.75 1.03 20.67
N CYS A 133 16.43 1.17 20.68
CA CYS A 133 15.75 2.13 21.55
C CYS A 133 15.77 1.73 23.03
N ILE A 134 15.68 0.43 23.37
CA ILE A 134 15.76 0.01 24.78
C ILE A 134 17.14 0.30 25.36
N PRO A 135 18.26 -0.17 24.76
CA PRO A 135 19.58 0.12 25.30
C PRO A 135 19.89 1.62 25.30
N LEU A 136 19.50 2.35 24.26
CA LEU A 136 19.68 3.81 24.20
C LEU A 136 18.90 4.50 25.32
N GLY A 137 17.65 4.10 25.56
CA GLY A 137 16.81 4.63 26.64
C GLY A 137 17.40 4.37 28.03
N ILE A 138 17.88 3.14 28.28
CA ILE A 138 18.56 2.77 29.53
C ILE A 138 19.84 3.59 29.70
N ALA A 139 20.67 3.70 28.65
CA ALA A 139 21.91 4.45 28.70
C ALA A 139 21.68 5.94 28.99
N LYS A 140 20.64 6.54 28.40
CA LYS A 140 20.23 7.93 28.68
C LYS A 140 19.75 8.10 30.12
N ALA A 141 18.97 7.16 30.65
CA ALA A 141 18.50 7.20 32.03
C ALA A 141 19.65 7.13 33.05
N ILE A 142 20.66 6.27 32.79
CA ILE A 142 21.82 6.13 33.67
C ILE A 142 22.73 7.38 33.59
N ARG A 143 22.87 7.98 32.40
CA ARG A 143 23.74 9.15 32.15
C ARG A 143 22.95 10.45 32.06
N HIS A 144 21.91 10.59 32.88
CA HIS A 144 21.04 11.77 32.83
C HIS A 144 21.83 13.08 33.02
N ASN A 145 21.44 14.13 32.28
CA ASN A 145 22.11 15.44 32.24
C ASN A 145 23.57 15.42 31.76
N SER A 146 24.02 14.33 31.13
CA SER A 146 25.33 14.28 30.47
C SER A 146 25.28 14.84 29.05
N VAL A 147 26.46 15.13 28.48
CA VAL A 147 26.59 15.49 27.06
C VAL A 147 26.00 14.41 26.14
N PHE A 148 26.17 13.13 26.50
CA PHE A 148 25.58 12.01 25.76
C PHE A 148 24.04 12.08 25.76
N ASP A 149 23.43 12.39 26.90
CA ASP A 149 21.98 12.53 27.01
C ASP A 149 21.48 13.67 26.10
N ASN A 150 22.10 14.85 26.18
CA ASN A 150 21.72 16.00 25.37
C ASN A 150 21.91 15.78 23.86
N VAL A 151 23.07 15.27 23.42
CA VAL A 151 23.36 15.04 22.00
C VAL A 151 22.44 13.96 21.42
N SER A 152 22.24 12.85 22.13
CA SER A 152 21.33 11.80 21.67
C SER A 152 19.87 12.28 21.63
N SER A 153 19.44 13.12 22.58
CA SER A 153 18.11 13.74 22.52
C SER A 153 17.94 14.61 21.28
N ILE A 154 18.91 15.49 21.00
CA ILE A 154 18.87 16.36 19.80
C ILE A 154 18.76 15.51 18.54
N LEU A 155 19.59 14.46 18.42
CA LEU A 155 19.58 13.59 17.23
C LEU A 155 18.24 12.86 17.06
N VAL A 156 17.66 12.34 18.16
CA VAL A 156 16.33 11.71 18.13
C VAL A 156 15.24 12.72 17.74
N PHE A 157 15.27 13.93 18.29
CA PHE A 157 14.31 14.97 17.96
C PHE A 157 14.39 15.41 16.49
N VAL A 158 15.60 15.56 15.95
CA VAL A 158 15.81 15.87 14.53
C VAL A 158 15.26 14.75 13.65
N GLY A 159 15.56 13.48 13.98
CA GLY A 159 15.02 12.34 13.24
C GLY A 159 13.49 12.29 13.27
N TYR A 160 12.89 12.55 14.42
CA TYR A 160 11.43 12.59 14.58
C TYR A 160 10.75 13.76 13.86
N ALA A 161 11.45 14.89 13.70
CA ALA A 161 10.92 16.07 13.02
C ALA A 161 10.77 15.87 11.51
N VAL A 162 11.51 14.94 10.90
CA VAL A 162 11.45 14.67 9.47
C VAL A 162 10.35 13.63 9.18
N PRO A 163 9.36 13.94 8.33
CA PRO A 163 8.36 12.95 7.93
C PRO A 163 9.02 11.77 7.20
N GLY A 164 8.62 10.53 7.52
CA GLY A 164 9.25 9.34 6.94
C GLY A 164 9.24 9.31 5.40
N TRP A 165 8.19 9.82 4.75
CA TRP A 165 8.15 9.92 3.29
C TRP A 165 9.20 10.91 2.73
N VAL A 166 9.48 12.02 3.43
CA VAL A 166 10.53 12.99 3.07
C VAL A 166 11.89 12.33 3.24
N MET A 167 12.09 11.65 4.37
CA MET A 167 13.32 10.90 4.65
C MET A 167 13.58 9.86 3.56
N GLY A 168 12.56 9.09 3.18
CA GLY A 168 12.67 8.09 2.10
C GLY A 168 13.06 8.69 0.76
N ILE A 169 12.45 9.79 0.34
CA ILE A 169 12.83 10.48 -0.90
C ILE A 169 14.27 11.00 -0.82
N LEU A 170 14.66 11.61 0.32
CA LEU A 170 16.01 12.13 0.51
C LEU A 170 17.05 10.99 0.49
N MET A 171 16.76 9.87 1.12
CA MET A 171 17.60 8.68 1.11
C MET A 171 17.82 8.16 -0.32
N ILE A 172 16.74 8.01 -1.10
CA ILE A 172 16.86 7.58 -2.50
C ILE A 172 17.64 8.61 -3.33
N LEU A 173 17.36 9.90 -3.18
CA LEU A 173 18.06 10.95 -3.94
C LEU A 173 19.58 10.94 -3.70
N VAL A 174 19.98 10.91 -2.43
CA VAL A 174 21.40 11.00 -2.05
C VAL A 174 22.11 9.67 -2.28
N PHE A 175 21.58 8.60 -1.71
CA PHE A 175 22.30 7.32 -1.62
C PHE A 175 22.06 6.39 -2.80
N SER A 176 20.95 6.56 -3.51
CA SER A 176 20.66 5.76 -4.69
C SER A 176 20.92 6.50 -6.00
N SER A 177 20.45 7.74 -6.14
CA SER A 177 20.60 8.47 -7.41
C SER A 177 21.93 9.22 -7.54
N HIS A 178 22.41 9.89 -6.48
CA HIS A 178 23.62 10.71 -6.60
C HIS A 178 24.90 9.91 -6.39
N TRP A 179 24.93 9.06 -5.35
CA TRP A 179 26.09 8.24 -5.01
C TRP A 179 26.04 6.81 -5.54
N GLU A 180 24.88 6.34 -6.03
CA GLU A 180 24.70 4.99 -6.58
C GLU A 180 25.15 3.87 -5.63
N TRP A 181 25.10 4.11 -4.32
CA TRP A 181 25.42 3.09 -3.33
C TRP A 181 24.31 2.05 -3.27
N PHE A 182 23.06 2.49 -3.21
CA PHE A 182 21.91 1.61 -3.01
C PHE A 182 20.98 1.57 -4.23
N PRO A 183 20.19 0.51 -4.38
CA PRO A 183 19.24 0.37 -5.49
C PRO A 183 18.10 1.38 -5.38
N LEU A 184 17.58 1.79 -6.55
CA LEU A 184 16.48 2.77 -6.65
C LEU A 184 15.14 2.20 -6.18
N GLY A 185 14.97 0.87 -6.25
CA GLY A 185 13.75 0.18 -5.86
C GLY A 185 13.84 -1.32 -6.07
N GLY A 186 12.75 -2.02 -5.75
CA GLY A 186 12.71 -3.48 -5.73
C GLY A 186 13.17 -4.07 -4.38
N LEU A 187 12.79 -5.33 -4.12
CA LEU A 187 13.22 -6.05 -2.92
C LEU A 187 14.51 -6.84 -3.15
N VAL A 188 14.79 -7.19 -4.40
CA VAL A 188 15.93 -8.00 -4.85
C VAL A 188 16.35 -7.59 -6.27
N SER A 189 17.59 -7.90 -6.63
CA SER A 189 18.12 -7.68 -7.99
C SER A 189 17.50 -8.63 -9.03
N GLU A 190 17.52 -8.25 -10.32
CA GLU A 190 16.96 -9.07 -11.41
C GLU A 190 17.61 -10.46 -11.53
N ASN A 191 18.90 -10.57 -11.19
CA ASN A 191 19.66 -11.83 -11.24
C ASN A 191 19.58 -12.62 -9.93
N PHE A 192 18.68 -12.27 -9.00
CA PHE A 192 18.59 -12.90 -7.67
C PHE A 192 18.50 -14.43 -7.75
N ASP A 193 17.72 -14.98 -8.68
CA ASP A 193 17.53 -16.43 -8.78
C ASP A 193 18.82 -17.20 -9.06
N ALA A 194 19.75 -16.59 -9.81
CA ALA A 194 21.05 -17.18 -10.17
C ALA A 194 22.13 -17.00 -9.09
N MET A 195 21.86 -16.22 -8.04
CA MET A 195 22.83 -15.95 -6.98
C MET A 195 23.00 -17.12 -6.00
N SER A 196 24.20 -17.23 -5.44
CA SER A 196 24.46 -18.10 -4.27
C SER A 196 23.72 -17.60 -3.03
N VAL A 197 23.57 -18.47 -2.02
CA VAL A 197 22.80 -18.13 -0.80
C VAL A 197 23.36 -16.92 -0.06
N SER A 198 24.68 -16.80 0.05
CA SER A 198 25.30 -15.63 0.68
C SER A 198 25.02 -14.35 -0.09
N GLN A 199 25.12 -14.40 -1.43
CA GLN A 199 24.80 -13.27 -2.30
C GLN A 199 23.34 -12.85 -2.21
N LYS A 200 22.41 -13.81 -2.13
CA LYS A 200 20.98 -13.53 -1.91
C LYS A 200 20.74 -12.78 -0.60
N ILE A 201 21.40 -13.20 0.49
CA ILE A 201 21.28 -12.53 1.78
C ILE A 201 21.83 -11.10 1.71
N THR A 202 23.01 -10.91 1.11
CA THR A 202 23.61 -9.58 0.96
C THR A 202 22.77 -8.68 0.06
N ASP A 203 22.25 -9.21 -1.04
CA ASP A 203 21.39 -8.47 -1.98
C ASP A 203 20.11 -8.00 -1.29
N LEU A 204 19.44 -8.91 -0.58
CA LEU A 204 18.24 -8.58 0.19
C LEU A 204 18.53 -7.54 1.27
N ALA A 205 19.63 -7.70 2.02
CA ALA A 205 20.03 -6.72 3.03
C ALA A 205 20.31 -5.35 2.39
N TRP A 206 21.00 -5.31 1.24
CA TRP A 206 21.32 -4.10 0.50
C TRP A 206 20.06 -3.34 0.07
N HIS A 207 19.06 -4.04 -0.46
CA HIS A 207 17.76 -3.45 -0.83
C HIS A 207 16.93 -2.99 0.38
N SER A 208 17.22 -3.52 1.58
CA SER A 208 16.43 -3.24 2.78
C SER A 208 16.92 -2.03 3.59
N VAL A 209 18.18 -1.60 3.43
CA VAL A 209 18.77 -0.53 4.27
C VAL A 209 18.01 0.79 4.16
N LEU A 210 17.80 1.32 2.95
CA LEU A 210 17.16 2.63 2.80
C LEU A 210 15.70 2.63 3.27
N PRO A 211 14.85 1.63 2.90
CA PRO A 211 13.50 1.56 3.43
C PRO A 211 13.45 1.47 4.95
N LEU A 212 14.35 0.71 5.59
CA LEU A 212 14.39 0.56 7.05
C LEU A 212 14.78 1.85 7.77
N LEU A 213 15.65 2.68 7.18
CA LEU A 213 16.05 3.97 7.76
C LEU A 213 14.96 5.04 7.63
N ALA A 214 14.03 4.87 6.70
CA ALA A 214 12.93 5.80 6.44
C ALA A 214 11.59 5.37 7.07
N TYR A 215 11.53 4.18 7.66
CA TYR A 215 10.33 3.57 8.26
C TYR A 215 10.07 4.10 9.68
#